data_AF-A0A7J6UCR1-F1
#
_entry.id   AF-A0A7J6UCR1-F1
#
_cell.length_a   1.000
_cell.length_b   1.000
_cell.length_c   1.000
_cell.angle_alpha   90.00
_cell.angle_beta   90.00
_cell.angle_gamma   90.00
#
_symmetry.space_group_name_H-M   'P 1'
#
loop_
_entity.id
_entity.type
_entity.pdbx_description
1 polymer ?
#
loop_
_entity_poly.entity_id
_entity_poly.type
_entity_poly.pdbx_seq_one_letter_code
_entity_poly.pdbx_strand_id
1 'polypeptide(L)'
;SKDVGDEENIKVVASEKFLKSKTEENQQFYQSLIHEAMVTRNAVVRIIEPPAHMVTKAGAKIVQFAAYDAERRGKAYMLEVYECLRSHKVMPRRMYVETFANGIVTYHMYFDPAFTPDQLEELAQTLRYASHFKHSPKRSALVWDLVLKNEITPEHAIFLISAAKFVFSFFPKETHEYLDLADFFKSNQDMKSKLDEMFLQTMSNSITYERIYDALSTHYALTLPVFEDFKRIATGECKPFHNDELEKRIDEEVWSRFDGKILKTLLKLNAHLQMTNFFKAGTAAAIAMRFDGQVVSDRPKSLFPVVPHALYLIVGRNFYGFHIRFRDIARGGIRMIMSRNRQVYNKNCATLLEENYNLALTQQLKNKDIPEGGSKGTILLDLEDQHLQTSGRDAFNKYIDALLDCMMWKETGLASHLPREEILFFGPDENTAGFMDMGA
;
A
#
# COMPACT_ATOMS: atom_id res chain seq x y z
N SER A 1 -3.99 -33.44 -2.71
CA SER A 1 -3.18 -32.61 -1.79
C SER A 1 -4.16 -31.64 -1.14
N LYS A 2 -4.45 -31.77 0.16
CA LYS A 2 -5.26 -30.76 0.86
C LYS A 2 -4.48 -29.44 0.82
N ASP A 3 -5.11 -28.34 0.45
CA ASP A 3 -4.45 -27.04 0.50
C ASP A 3 -4.21 -26.70 1.99
N VAL A 4 -2.96 -26.86 2.44
CA VAL A 4 -2.55 -26.61 3.82
C VAL A 4 -2.51 -25.10 4.13
N GLY A 5 -2.81 -24.25 3.14
CA GLY A 5 -2.82 -22.79 3.30
C GLY A 5 -3.86 -22.25 4.28
N ASP A 6 -4.95 -22.99 4.48
CA ASP A 6 -6.00 -22.62 5.42
C ASP A 6 -5.92 -23.43 6.74
N GLU A 7 -4.85 -24.21 6.93
CA GLU A 7 -4.60 -24.96 8.16
C GLU A 7 -3.82 -24.11 9.17
N GLU A 8 -4.29 -24.11 10.42
CA GLU A 8 -3.68 -23.36 11.53
C GLU A 8 -3.07 -24.25 12.59
N ASN A 9 -3.34 -25.56 12.59
CA ASN A 9 -2.84 -26.48 13.59
C ASN A 9 -1.33 -26.72 13.43
N ILE A 10 -0.55 -26.30 14.44
CA ILE A 10 0.90 -26.41 14.48
C ILE A 10 1.39 -27.85 14.34
N LYS A 11 0.61 -28.85 14.79
CA LYS A 11 0.95 -30.27 14.63
C LYS A 11 0.92 -30.73 13.18
N VAL A 12 0.19 -30.00 12.32
CA VAL A 12 0.05 -30.28 10.89
C VAL A 12 1.01 -29.42 10.07
N VAL A 13 1.18 -28.14 10.44
CA VAL A 13 1.98 -27.19 9.65
C VAL A 13 3.47 -27.14 10.01
N ALA A 14 3.86 -27.62 11.19
CA ALA A 14 5.25 -27.60 11.65
C ALA A 14 6.03 -28.85 11.21
N SER A 15 7.36 -28.70 11.11
CA SER A 15 8.24 -29.85 10.85
C SER A 15 8.33 -30.77 12.06
N GLU A 16 8.55 -32.07 11.83
CA GLU A 16 8.78 -33.03 12.93
C GLU A 16 9.97 -32.62 13.82
N LYS A 17 10.99 -31.98 13.24
CA LYS A 17 12.15 -31.45 13.97
C LYS A 17 11.73 -30.34 14.93
N PHE A 18 10.85 -29.44 14.51
CA PHE A 18 10.30 -28.39 15.35
C PHE A 18 9.53 -29.00 16.53
N LEU A 19 8.58 -29.91 16.25
CA LEU A 19 7.75 -30.55 17.28
C LEU A 19 8.57 -31.34 18.32
N LYS A 20 9.68 -31.97 17.92
CA LYS A 20 10.56 -32.71 18.85
C LYS A 20 11.50 -31.79 19.65
N SER A 21 11.78 -30.59 19.16
CA SER A 21 12.76 -29.67 19.80
C SER A 21 12.13 -28.68 20.78
N LYS A 22 10.81 -28.48 20.74
CA LYS A 22 10.09 -27.50 21.56
C LYS A 22 9.14 -28.19 22.54
N THR A 23 9.11 -27.72 23.78
CA THR A 23 8.14 -28.16 24.81
C THR A 23 6.70 -27.85 24.38
N GLU A 24 5.71 -28.54 24.95
CA GLU A 24 4.29 -28.32 24.62
C GLU A 24 3.85 -26.87 24.89
N GLU A 25 4.32 -26.24 25.97
CA GLU A 25 4.07 -24.83 26.27
C GLU A 25 4.63 -23.90 25.19
N ASN A 26 5.84 -24.18 24.69
CA ASN A 26 6.40 -23.45 23.55
C ASN A 26 5.56 -23.66 22.29
N GLN A 27 5.08 -24.88 22.02
CA GLN A 27 4.23 -25.12 20.85
C GLN A 27 2.92 -24.34 20.92
N GLN A 28 2.29 -24.25 22.09
CA GLN A 28 1.10 -23.41 22.31
C GLN A 28 1.40 -21.92 22.07
N PHE A 29 2.59 -21.47 22.46
CA PHE A 29 3.02 -20.10 22.25
C PHE A 29 3.06 -19.72 20.75
N TYR A 30 3.63 -20.59 19.92
CA TYR A 30 3.61 -20.41 18.46
C TYR A 30 2.21 -20.62 17.86
N GLN A 31 1.43 -21.58 18.35
CA GLN A 31 0.05 -21.83 17.91
C GLN A 31 -0.82 -20.58 18.06
N SER A 32 -0.71 -19.86 19.19
CA SER A 32 -1.49 -18.65 19.45
C SER A 32 -1.18 -17.51 18.46
N LEU A 33 0.07 -17.43 18.01
CA LEU A 33 0.55 -16.44 17.04
C LEU A 33 0.12 -16.82 15.62
N ILE A 34 0.23 -18.11 15.26
CA ILE A 34 -0.24 -18.65 13.97
C ILE A 34 -1.75 -18.44 13.84
N HIS A 35 -2.52 -18.75 14.88
CA HIS A 35 -3.97 -18.56 14.88
C HIS A 35 -4.35 -17.09 14.61
N GLU A 36 -3.75 -16.13 15.33
CA GLU A 36 -4.05 -14.72 15.08
C GLU A 36 -3.63 -14.28 13.68
N ALA A 37 -2.46 -14.70 13.20
CA ALA A 37 -2.01 -14.37 11.84
C ALA A 37 -2.93 -14.97 10.76
N MET A 38 -3.52 -16.15 11.02
CA MET A 38 -4.51 -16.79 10.14
C MET A 38 -5.87 -16.10 10.17
N VAL A 39 -6.34 -15.71 11.36
CA VAL A 39 -7.62 -15.01 11.55
C VAL A 39 -7.57 -13.62 10.93
N THR A 40 -6.50 -12.87 11.20
CA THR A 40 -6.33 -11.50 10.70
C THR A 40 -5.86 -11.46 9.24
N ARG A 41 -5.29 -12.56 8.73
CA ARG A 41 -4.60 -12.62 7.41
C ARG A 41 -3.55 -11.53 7.21
N ASN A 42 -3.08 -10.92 8.31
CA ASN A 42 -2.17 -9.79 8.33
C ASN A 42 -0.93 -10.13 9.16
N ALA A 43 0.09 -9.27 9.07
CA ALA A 43 1.23 -9.44 9.95
C ALA A 43 0.84 -9.10 11.39
N VAL A 44 1.29 -9.90 12.33
CA VAL A 44 0.97 -9.75 13.75
C VAL A 44 2.25 -9.40 14.48
N VAL A 45 2.23 -8.33 15.28
CA VAL A 45 3.32 -7.98 16.18
C VAL A 45 2.79 -7.90 17.60
N ARG A 46 3.38 -8.66 18.52
CA ARG A 46 3.04 -8.65 19.95
C ARG A 46 4.27 -8.39 20.79
N ILE A 47 4.09 -7.62 21.86
CA ILE A 47 5.08 -7.51 22.94
C ILE A 47 4.51 -8.27 24.12
N ILE A 48 5.26 -9.26 24.59
CA ILE A 48 4.82 -10.12 25.69
C ILE A 48 5.90 -10.22 26.76
N GLU A 49 5.44 -10.34 28.00
CA GLU A 49 6.30 -10.73 29.11
C GLU A 49 6.53 -12.24 29.05
N PRO A 50 7.77 -12.70 28.84
CA PRO A 50 8.08 -14.11 28.73
C PRO A 50 7.81 -14.84 30.05
N PRO A 51 7.32 -16.09 29.99
CA PRO A 51 7.30 -16.98 31.15
C PRO A 51 8.70 -17.08 31.77
N ALA A 52 8.78 -17.12 33.11
CA ALA A 52 10.05 -17.08 33.85
C ALA A 52 11.08 -18.16 33.41
N HIS A 53 10.62 -19.26 32.82
CA HIS A 53 11.47 -20.35 32.33
C HIS A 53 12.09 -20.08 30.93
N MET A 54 11.60 -19.10 30.17
CA MET A 54 12.08 -18.77 28.82
C MET A 54 13.16 -17.69 28.79
N VAL A 55 13.44 -17.06 29.94
CA VAL A 55 14.40 -15.95 30.04
C VAL A 55 15.38 -16.13 31.17
N THR A 56 16.65 -15.83 30.88
CA THR A 56 17.76 -15.87 31.84
C THR A 56 17.77 -14.67 32.80
N LYS A 57 16.96 -13.62 32.57
CA LYS A 57 16.86 -12.43 33.43
C LYS A 57 15.38 -12.06 33.64
N ALA A 58 15.00 -11.77 34.88
CA ALA A 58 13.69 -11.20 35.19
C ALA A 58 13.54 -9.81 34.53
N GLY A 59 12.37 -9.53 33.93
CA GLY A 59 12.07 -8.28 33.23
C GLY A 59 12.49 -8.23 31.75
N ALA A 60 13.01 -9.32 31.19
CA ALA A 60 13.23 -9.42 29.74
C ALA A 60 11.88 -9.42 29.00
N LYS A 61 11.86 -8.90 27.77
CA LYS A 61 10.64 -8.84 26.94
C LYS A 61 10.84 -9.63 25.65
N ILE A 62 9.77 -10.23 25.14
CA ILE A 62 9.77 -10.85 23.81
C ILE A 62 8.91 -10.01 22.87
N VAL A 63 9.47 -9.67 21.71
CA VAL A 63 8.69 -9.18 20.56
C VAL A 63 8.48 -10.35 19.62
N GLN A 64 7.22 -10.72 19.42
CA GLN A 64 6.81 -11.70 18.43
C GLN A 64 6.39 -10.97 17.16
N PHE A 65 6.82 -11.46 16.01
CA PHE A 65 6.37 -11.01 14.71
C PHE A 65 6.00 -12.21 13.86
N ALA A 66 4.82 -12.21 13.23
CA ALA A 66 4.40 -13.21 12.27
C ALA A 66 3.94 -12.53 10.98
N ALA A 67 4.30 -13.10 9.84
CA ALA A 67 3.89 -12.60 8.53
C ALA A 67 3.62 -13.75 7.56
N TYR A 68 2.72 -13.51 6.61
CA TYR A 68 2.29 -14.49 5.62
C TYR A 68 3.09 -14.36 4.31
N ASP A 69 3.88 -15.38 3.98
CA ASP A 69 4.53 -15.54 2.68
C ASP A 69 3.57 -16.22 1.70
N ALA A 70 2.83 -15.39 0.96
CA ALA A 70 1.81 -15.84 -0.01
C ALA A 70 2.36 -16.73 -1.13
N GLU A 71 3.65 -16.65 -1.44
CA GLU A 71 4.29 -17.51 -2.44
C GLU A 71 4.85 -18.81 -1.86
N ARG A 72 4.85 -18.96 -0.52
CA ARG A 72 5.43 -20.10 0.21
C ARG A 72 6.88 -20.39 -0.22
N ARG A 73 7.64 -19.35 -0.61
CA ARG A 73 9.03 -19.50 -1.09
C ARG A 73 10.03 -19.55 0.05
N GLY A 74 9.59 -19.38 1.30
CA GLY A 74 10.47 -19.36 2.46
C GLY A 74 11.35 -18.11 2.48
N LYS A 75 10.92 -17.02 1.83
CA LYS A 75 11.62 -15.73 1.91
C LYS A 75 11.32 -15.16 3.27
N ALA A 76 12.12 -15.54 4.26
CA ALA A 76 12.12 -14.90 5.56
C ALA A 76 12.41 -13.40 5.34
N TYR A 77 11.53 -12.54 5.86
CA TYR A 77 11.66 -11.08 6.05
C TYR A 77 12.88 -10.67 6.91
N MET A 78 13.99 -11.40 6.85
CA MET A 78 15.14 -11.16 7.73
C MET A 78 15.75 -9.78 7.50
N LEU A 79 15.94 -9.36 6.24
CA LEU A 79 16.53 -8.06 5.94
C LEU A 79 15.66 -6.94 6.49
N GLU A 80 14.36 -7.00 6.19
CA GLU A 80 13.33 -6.09 6.66
C GLU A 80 13.32 -5.96 8.19
N VAL A 81 13.35 -7.10 8.90
CA VAL A 81 13.36 -7.14 10.37
C VAL A 81 14.67 -6.55 10.91
N TYR A 82 15.83 -6.88 10.33
CA TYR A 82 17.12 -6.33 10.76
C TYR A 82 17.22 -4.82 10.54
N GLU A 83 16.61 -4.28 9.47
CA GLU A 83 16.55 -2.84 9.22
C GLU A 83 15.66 -2.12 10.24
N CYS A 84 14.52 -2.72 10.63
CA CYS A 84 13.68 -2.20 11.71
C CYS A 84 14.46 -2.14 13.04
N LEU A 85 15.20 -3.19 13.36
CA LEU A 85 16.04 -3.25 14.57
C LEU A 85 17.14 -2.19 14.56
N ARG A 86 17.82 -2.03 13.42
CA ARG A 86 18.92 -1.06 13.26
C ARG A 86 18.43 0.39 13.36
N SER A 87 17.32 0.73 12.71
CA SER A 87 16.76 2.10 12.74
C SER A 87 16.36 2.54 14.14
N HIS A 88 15.87 1.62 14.98
CA HIS A 88 15.51 1.90 16.37
C HIS A 88 16.71 1.77 17.33
N LYS A 89 17.87 1.32 16.85
CA LYS A 89 19.06 0.99 17.67
C LYS A 89 18.74 -0.05 18.76
N VAL A 90 17.79 -0.95 18.49
CA VAL A 90 17.31 -1.98 19.41
C VAL A 90 17.74 -3.34 18.83
N MET A 91 18.57 -4.10 19.54
CA MET A 91 19.08 -5.39 19.07
C MET A 91 18.71 -6.52 20.04
N PRO A 92 18.11 -7.62 19.56
CA PRO A 92 17.74 -8.73 20.41
C PRO A 92 18.99 -9.54 20.78
N ARG A 93 19.01 -10.10 22.00
CA ARG A 93 20.06 -11.05 22.43
C ARG A 93 19.94 -12.38 21.70
N ARG A 94 18.72 -12.79 21.40
CA ARG A 94 18.39 -14.04 20.70
C ARG A 94 17.21 -13.80 19.77
N MET A 95 17.28 -14.37 18.57
CA MET A 95 16.19 -14.35 17.59
C MET A 95 15.99 -15.78 17.08
N TYR A 96 14.74 -16.26 17.12
CA TYR A 96 14.36 -17.53 16.51
C TYR A 96 13.41 -17.27 15.35
N VAL A 97 13.72 -17.85 14.19
CA VAL A 97 12.91 -17.73 12.97
C VAL A 97 12.43 -19.13 12.58
N GLU A 98 11.12 -19.28 12.43
CA GLU A 98 10.50 -20.56 12.06
C GLU A 98 9.52 -20.34 10.91
N THR A 99 9.55 -21.22 9.91
CA THR A 99 8.66 -21.19 8.74
C THR A 99 7.75 -22.41 8.75
N PHE A 100 6.45 -22.20 8.53
CA PHE A 100 5.42 -23.23 8.58
C PHE A 100 4.86 -23.54 7.19
N ALA A 101 4.31 -24.75 7.01
CA ALA A 101 3.81 -25.23 5.72
C ALA A 101 2.61 -24.43 5.16
N ASN A 102 1.88 -23.73 6.03
CA ASN A 102 0.80 -22.82 5.64
C ASN A 102 1.32 -21.48 5.07
N GLY A 103 2.64 -21.24 5.06
CA GLY A 103 3.25 -20.02 4.54
C GLY A 103 3.51 -18.95 5.61
N ILE A 104 3.20 -19.21 6.87
CA ILE A 104 3.50 -18.26 7.96
C ILE A 104 4.98 -18.38 8.36
N VAL A 105 5.64 -17.23 8.47
CA VAL A 105 6.98 -17.10 9.06
C VAL A 105 6.84 -16.37 10.39
N THR A 106 7.41 -16.93 11.45
CA THR A 106 7.39 -16.35 12.80
C THR A 106 8.79 -15.99 13.27
N TYR A 107 8.88 -14.87 13.99
CA TYR A 107 10.08 -14.28 14.56
C TYR A 107 9.85 -14.09 16.04
N HIS A 108 10.74 -14.63 16.85
CA HIS A 108 10.71 -14.50 18.30
C HIS A 108 11.99 -13.82 18.75
N MET A 109 11.89 -12.55 19.12
CA MET A 109 13.03 -11.68 19.45
C MET A 109 13.07 -11.41 20.95
N TYR A 110 14.18 -11.75 21.59
CA TYR A 110 14.36 -11.64 23.04
C TYR A 110 15.20 -10.41 23.37
N PHE A 111 14.63 -9.45 24.10
CA PHE A 111 15.27 -8.19 24.48
C PHE A 111 15.70 -8.15 25.94
N ASP A 112 16.76 -7.37 26.21
CA ASP A 112 17.24 -7.12 27.57
C ASP A 112 16.25 -6.19 28.32
N PRO A 113 16.04 -6.37 29.64
CA PRO A 113 15.23 -5.45 30.46
C PRO A 113 15.63 -3.96 30.36
N ALA A 114 16.83 -3.66 29.86
CA ALA A 114 17.30 -2.29 29.66
C ALA A 114 16.50 -1.46 28.64
N PHE A 115 15.74 -2.11 27.73
CA PHE A 115 14.92 -1.41 26.75
C PHE A 115 13.57 -1.01 27.35
N THR A 116 13.14 0.24 27.14
CA THR A 116 11.86 0.73 27.66
C THR A 116 10.68 0.12 26.90
N PRO A 117 9.48 0.03 27.51
CA PRO A 117 8.27 -0.37 26.81
C PRO A 117 8.02 0.45 25.54
N ASP A 118 8.22 1.77 25.61
CA ASP A 118 7.96 2.69 24.50
C ASP A 118 8.88 2.44 23.30
N GLN A 119 10.18 2.17 23.54
CA GLN A 119 11.12 1.83 22.46
C GLN A 119 10.73 0.54 21.73
N LEU A 120 10.20 -0.44 22.47
CA LEU A 120 9.74 -1.69 21.88
C LEU A 120 8.41 -1.52 21.15
N GLU A 121 7.56 -0.60 21.59
CA GLU A 121 6.31 -0.26 20.90
C GLU A 121 6.59 0.47 19.57
N GLU A 122 7.53 1.41 19.54
CA GLU A 122 7.99 2.06 18.30
C GLU A 122 8.58 1.04 17.31
N LEU A 123 9.41 0.11 17.81
CA LEU A 123 9.91 -1.01 17.00
C LEU A 123 8.75 -1.89 16.51
N ALA A 124 7.77 -2.19 17.37
CA ALA A 124 6.64 -3.02 17.03
C ALA A 124 5.79 -2.37 15.92
N GLN A 125 5.51 -1.07 16.02
CA GLN A 125 4.85 -0.30 14.97
C GLN A 125 5.61 -0.40 13.65
N THR A 126 6.93 -0.23 13.69
CA THR A 126 7.79 -0.33 12.51
C THR A 126 7.76 -1.73 11.88
N LEU A 127 7.81 -2.78 12.70
CA LEU A 127 7.74 -4.18 12.26
C LEU A 127 6.42 -4.54 11.58
N ARG A 128 5.30 -3.88 11.93
CA ARG A 128 4.02 -4.09 11.24
C ARG A 128 4.15 -3.74 9.76
N TYR A 129 4.93 -2.71 9.46
CA TYR A 129 5.21 -2.31 8.10
C TYR A 129 6.20 -3.20 7.35
N ALA A 130 6.95 -4.07 8.03
CA ALA A 130 7.89 -4.99 7.39
C ALA A 130 7.21 -5.89 6.34
N SER A 131 5.92 -6.19 6.56
CA SER A 131 5.10 -6.94 5.62
C SER A 131 4.84 -6.20 4.30
N HIS A 132 4.92 -4.87 4.28
CA HIS A 132 4.81 -4.05 3.07
C HIS A 132 6.14 -3.85 2.34
N PHE A 133 7.28 -4.09 2.99
CA PHE A 133 8.60 -3.83 2.39
C PHE A 133 8.92 -4.80 1.26
N LYS A 134 8.95 -4.34 0.02
CA LYS A 134 9.48 -5.15 -1.09
C LYS A 134 10.91 -4.76 -1.39
N HIS A 135 11.88 -5.61 -1.02
CA HIS A 135 13.21 -5.61 -1.61
C HIS A 135 13.11 -6.14 -3.05
N SER A 136 12.52 -5.35 -3.96
CA SER A 136 12.67 -5.62 -5.38
C SER A 136 14.12 -5.29 -5.72
N PRO A 137 14.94 -6.24 -6.21
CA PRO A 137 16.27 -5.93 -6.66
C PRO A 137 16.13 -5.01 -7.88
N LYS A 138 16.32 -3.71 -7.66
CA LYS A 138 16.61 -2.66 -8.63
C LYS A 138 16.78 -1.30 -7.94
N ARG A 139 15.71 -0.65 -7.43
CA ARG A 139 15.80 0.76 -6.96
C ARG A 139 14.89 1.22 -5.81
N SER A 140 13.91 0.44 -5.33
CA SER A 140 13.35 0.72 -3.99
C SER A 140 14.44 0.62 -2.91
N ALA A 141 15.49 -0.15 -3.20
CA ALA A 141 16.75 -0.18 -2.46
C ALA A 141 17.40 1.20 -2.26
N LEU A 142 17.17 2.20 -3.12
CA LEU A 142 17.70 3.56 -2.93
C LEU A 142 17.05 4.23 -1.73
N VAL A 143 15.73 4.12 -1.61
CA VAL A 143 15.00 4.61 -0.44
C VAL A 143 15.45 3.83 0.80
N TRP A 144 15.72 2.53 0.68
CA TRP A 144 16.25 1.73 1.79
C TRP A 144 17.69 2.09 2.18
N ASP A 145 18.53 2.49 1.23
CA ASP A 145 19.88 2.98 1.54
C ASP A 145 19.83 4.21 2.46
N LEU A 146 18.85 5.10 2.27
CA LEU A 146 18.60 6.23 3.16
C LEU A 146 18.19 5.76 4.58
N VAL A 147 17.37 4.71 4.68
CA VAL A 147 17.01 4.10 5.97
C VAL A 147 18.23 3.50 6.65
N LEU A 148 19.07 2.76 5.90
CA LEU A 148 20.30 2.15 6.42
C LEU A 148 21.32 3.20 6.90
N LYS A 149 21.32 4.38 6.27
CA LYS A 149 22.11 5.56 6.69
C LYS A 149 21.50 6.34 7.85
N ASN A 150 20.29 5.98 8.31
CA ASN A 150 19.49 6.71 9.29
C ASN A 150 19.14 8.16 8.85
N GLU A 151 19.02 8.40 7.55
CA GLU A 151 18.60 9.70 7.01
C GLU A 151 17.06 9.84 6.99
N ILE A 152 16.35 8.70 6.84
CA ILE A 152 14.89 8.62 6.92
C ILE A 152 14.46 7.44 7.80
N THR A 153 13.26 7.53 8.37
CA THR A 153 12.66 6.41 9.12
C THR A 153 12.06 5.37 8.15
N PRO A 154 11.87 4.11 8.58
CA PRO A 154 11.18 3.12 7.75
C PRO A 154 9.74 3.53 7.42
N GLU A 155 9.06 4.25 8.32
CA GLU A 155 7.74 4.85 8.06
C GLU A 155 7.79 5.78 6.84
N HIS A 156 8.75 6.70 6.83
CA HIS A 156 8.94 7.61 5.73
C HIS A 156 9.26 6.86 4.42
N ALA A 157 10.06 5.79 4.47
CA ALA A 157 10.35 4.98 3.28
C ALA A 157 9.10 4.36 2.64
N ILE A 158 8.16 3.86 3.45
CA ILE A 158 6.89 3.30 2.95
C ILE A 158 6.01 4.39 2.35
N PHE A 159 5.98 5.56 3.00
CA PHE A 159 5.30 6.72 2.45
C PHE A 159 5.87 7.04 1.06
N LEU A 160 7.19 7.10 0.88
CA LEU A 160 7.81 7.35 -0.43
C LEU A 160 7.48 6.26 -1.46
N ILE A 161 7.48 4.99 -1.08
CA ILE A 161 7.12 3.87 -1.97
C ILE A 161 5.65 3.98 -2.43
N SER A 162 4.75 4.31 -1.50
CA SER A 162 3.32 4.45 -1.79
C SER A 162 3.05 5.72 -2.60
N ALA A 163 3.69 6.83 -2.23
CA ALA A 163 3.63 8.10 -2.92
C ALA A 163 4.24 8.01 -4.32
N ALA A 164 5.24 7.16 -4.57
CA ALA A 164 5.75 6.92 -5.92
C ALA A 164 4.66 6.35 -6.85
N LYS A 165 3.74 5.51 -6.35
CA LYS A 165 2.57 5.02 -7.11
C LYS A 165 1.60 6.14 -7.42
N PHE A 166 1.37 7.02 -6.45
CA PHE A 166 0.57 8.23 -6.64
C PHE A 166 1.21 9.14 -7.70
N VAL A 167 2.48 9.53 -7.51
CA VAL A 167 3.19 10.41 -8.45
C VAL A 167 3.19 9.82 -9.85
N PHE A 168 3.49 8.53 -10.03
CA PHE A 168 3.46 7.89 -11.34
C PHE A 168 2.09 8.00 -12.04
N SER A 169 1.01 7.95 -11.28
CA SER A 169 -0.37 7.99 -11.79
C SER A 169 -0.87 9.41 -12.03
N PHE A 170 -0.52 10.36 -11.15
CA PHE A 170 -1.01 11.74 -11.15
C PHE A 170 0.00 12.76 -11.69
N PHE A 171 1.18 12.32 -12.12
CA PHE A 171 2.16 13.22 -12.74
C PHE A 171 1.52 13.95 -13.92
N PRO A 172 1.70 15.28 -14.04
CA PRO A 172 1.20 16.05 -15.18
C PRO A 172 1.96 15.59 -16.43
N LYS A 173 1.30 14.73 -17.19
CA LYS A 173 1.82 14.13 -18.42
C LYS A 173 1.62 15.10 -19.59
N GLU A 174 0.64 15.99 -19.47
CA GLU A 174 0.15 16.87 -20.51
C GLU A 174 1.19 17.93 -20.90
N THR A 175 1.56 17.95 -22.18
CA THR A 175 2.33 19.05 -22.75
C THR A 175 1.39 20.15 -23.23
N HIS A 176 1.89 21.38 -23.35
CA HIS A 176 1.08 22.51 -23.79
C HIS A 176 0.53 22.26 -25.20
N GLU A 177 1.31 21.63 -26.07
CA GLU A 177 0.92 21.27 -27.44
C GLU A 177 -0.25 20.29 -27.48
N TYR A 178 -0.30 19.32 -26.55
CA TYR A 178 -1.44 18.41 -26.46
C TYR A 178 -2.70 19.15 -26.00
N LEU A 179 -2.59 20.06 -25.03
CA LEU A 179 -3.74 20.84 -24.54
C LEU A 179 -4.31 21.72 -25.66
N ASP A 180 -3.45 22.40 -26.41
CA ASP A 180 -3.86 23.24 -27.56
C ASP A 180 -4.54 22.41 -28.66
N LEU A 181 -4.00 21.23 -28.98
CA LEU A 181 -4.60 20.34 -29.96
C LEU A 181 -5.92 19.72 -29.47
N ALA A 182 -6.00 19.36 -28.19
CA ALA A 182 -7.23 18.83 -27.58
C ALA A 182 -8.35 19.87 -27.57
N ASP A 183 -8.00 21.15 -27.38
CA ASP A 183 -8.94 22.27 -27.49
C ASP A 183 -9.33 22.55 -28.95
N PHE A 184 -8.38 22.46 -29.89
CA PHE A 184 -8.66 22.60 -31.32
C PHE A 184 -9.63 21.53 -31.84
N PHE A 185 -9.47 20.27 -31.40
CA PHE A 185 -10.34 19.15 -31.78
C PHE A 185 -11.60 19.02 -30.91
N LYS A 186 -11.93 19.99 -30.05
CA LYS A 186 -13.10 19.93 -29.15
C LYS A 186 -14.42 19.66 -29.88
N SER A 187 -14.55 20.12 -31.13
CA SER A 187 -15.74 19.94 -31.98
C SER A 187 -15.79 18.59 -32.70
N ASN A 188 -14.67 17.86 -32.76
CA ASN A 188 -14.54 16.60 -33.51
C ASN A 188 -14.08 15.48 -32.57
N GLN A 189 -15.07 14.75 -32.05
CA GLN A 189 -14.88 13.73 -31.02
C GLN A 189 -14.01 12.53 -31.48
N ASP A 190 -14.05 12.19 -32.77
CA ASP A 190 -13.26 11.10 -33.34
C ASP A 190 -11.76 11.45 -33.41
N MET A 191 -11.44 12.65 -33.89
CA MET A 191 -10.05 13.12 -33.96
C MET A 191 -9.47 13.35 -32.57
N LYS A 192 -10.29 13.83 -31.63
CA LYS A 192 -9.90 13.98 -30.22
C LYS A 192 -9.54 12.64 -29.58
N SER A 193 -10.36 11.61 -29.79
CA SER A 193 -10.11 10.27 -29.24
C SER A 193 -8.82 9.66 -29.78
N LYS A 194 -8.51 9.86 -31.07
CA LYS A 194 -7.24 9.44 -31.69
C LYS A 194 -6.03 10.20 -31.15
N LEU A 195 -6.17 11.50 -30.90
CA LEU A 195 -5.12 12.31 -30.29
C LEU A 195 -4.84 11.84 -28.85
N ASP A 196 -5.89 11.57 -28.08
CA ASP A 196 -5.78 11.03 -26.72
C ASP A 196 -5.09 9.67 -26.71
N GLU A 197 -5.43 8.78 -27.66
CA GLU A 197 -4.76 7.49 -27.81
C GLU A 197 -3.27 7.64 -28.14
N MET A 198 -2.92 8.52 -29.09
CA MET A 198 -1.53 8.80 -29.46
C MET A 198 -0.74 9.41 -28.29
N PHE A 199 -1.37 10.30 -27.53
CA PHE A 199 -0.81 10.89 -26.33
C PHE A 199 -0.51 9.82 -25.28
N LEU A 200 -1.48 8.95 -24.95
CA LEU A 200 -1.29 7.86 -23.99
C LEU A 200 -0.16 6.90 -24.41
N GLN A 201 -0.03 6.60 -25.71
CA GLN A 201 1.05 5.76 -26.23
C GLN A 201 2.43 6.42 -26.11
N THR A 202 2.52 7.74 -26.36
CA THR A 202 3.77 8.50 -26.25
C THR A 202 4.19 8.67 -24.78
N MET A 203 3.21 8.82 -23.89
CA MET A 203 3.42 9.02 -22.45
C MET A 203 3.93 7.80 -21.70
N SER A 204 3.73 6.59 -22.23
CA SER A 204 4.34 5.36 -21.70
C SER A 204 5.88 5.46 -21.61
N ASN A 205 6.51 6.41 -22.28
CA ASN A 205 7.95 6.53 -22.38
C ASN A 205 8.55 7.71 -21.58
N SER A 206 7.74 8.62 -21.02
CA SER A 206 8.24 9.89 -20.45
C SER A 206 8.53 9.85 -18.95
N ILE A 207 7.78 9.05 -18.18
CA ILE A 207 7.99 8.88 -16.73
C ILE A 207 8.19 7.41 -16.37
N THR A 208 9.20 7.13 -15.56
CA THR A 208 9.50 5.80 -15.06
C THR A 208 9.58 5.83 -13.54
N TYR A 209 9.23 4.70 -12.90
CA TYR A 209 9.44 4.55 -11.45
C TYR A 209 10.90 4.79 -11.05
N GLU A 210 11.84 4.43 -11.92
CA GLU A 210 13.27 4.68 -11.72
C GLU A 210 13.55 6.17 -11.50
N ARG A 211 13.07 7.03 -12.39
CA ARG A 211 13.29 8.47 -12.28
C ARG A 211 12.60 9.08 -11.06
N ILE A 212 11.44 8.55 -10.68
CA ILE A 212 10.74 8.98 -9.47
C ILE A 212 11.58 8.66 -8.24
N TYR A 213 12.01 7.42 -8.05
CA TYR A 213 12.83 7.04 -6.89
C TYR A 213 14.15 7.80 -6.84
N ASP A 214 14.80 8.03 -7.98
CA ASP A 214 16.03 8.82 -8.05
C ASP A 214 15.78 10.27 -7.55
N ALA A 215 14.68 10.91 -7.99
CA ALA A 215 14.34 12.26 -7.56
C ALA A 215 13.97 12.33 -6.07
N LEU A 216 13.15 11.39 -5.58
CA LEU A 216 12.76 11.30 -4.17
C LEU A 216 13.97 11.06 -3.26
N SER A 217 14.90 10.20 -3.68
CA SER A 217 16.08 9.87 -2.88
C SER A 217 17.12 10.98 -2.91
N THR A 218 17.28 11.67 -4.05
CA THR A 218 18.21 12.80 -4.18
C THR A 218 17.76 13.99 -3.33
N HIS A 219 16.45 14.27 -3.33
CA HIS A 219 15.87 15.43 -2.63
C HIS A 219 15.19 15.02 -1.32
N TYR A 220 15.72 14.00 -0.63
CA TYR A 220 15.09 13.45 0.58
C TYR A 220 14.86 14.50 1.67
N ALA A 221 15.74 15.50 1.76
CA ALA A 221 15.61 16.62 2.72
C ALA A 221 14.31 17.41 2.53
N LEU A 222 13.82 17.55 1.28
CA LEU A 222 12.53 18.18 0.97
C LEU A 222 11.36 17.23 1.20
N THR A 223 11.57 15.91 1.15
CA THR A 223 10.52 14.92 1.43
C THR A 223 10.21 14.77 2.92
N LEU A 224 11.16 15.07 3.80
CA LEU A 224 10.95 15.06 5.26
C LEU A 224 9.79 15.95 5.71
N PRO A 225 9.77 17.27 5.41
CA PRO A 225 8.65 18.12 5.81
C PRO A 225 7.34 17.75 5.08
N VAL A 226 7.41 17.19 3.87
CA VAL A 226 6.22 16.66 3.17
C VAL A 226 5.63 15.47 3.92
N PHE A 227 6.46 14.60 4.49
CA PHE A 227 6.02 13.48 5.31
C PHE A 227 5.48 13.94 6.68
N GLU A 228 6.06 14.99 7.27
CA GLU A 228 5.50 15.59 8.49
C GLU A 228 4.09 16.16 8.25
N ASP A 229 3.88 16.87 7.14
CA ASP A 229 2.55 17.34 6.74
C ASP A 229 1.59 16.17 6.49
N PHE A 230 2.05 15.12 5.81
CA PHE A 230 1.27 13.89 5.62
C PHE A 230 0.84 13.28 6.97
N LYS A 231 1.76 13.19 7.94
CA LYS A 231 1.48 12.65 9.27
C LYS A 231 0.41 13.48 9.98
N ARG A 232 0.55 14.81 10.00
CA ARG A 232 -0.42 15.72 10.63
C ARG A 232 -1.81 15.64 10.00
N ILE A 233 -1.87 15.51 8.67
CA ILE A 233 -3.14 15.34 7.96
C ILE A 233 -3.74 13.96 8.28
N ALA A 234 -2.94 12.91 8.25
CA ALA A 234 -3.37 11.54 8.47
C ALA A 234 -3.80 11.25 9.91
N THR A 235 -3.23 11.94 10.91
CA THR A 235 -3.63 11.85 12.33
C THR A 235 -4.79 12.79 12.68
N GLY A 236 -5.23 13.64 11.74
CA GLY A 236 -6.33 14.58 11.94
C GLY A 236 -5.95 15.86 12.71
N GLU A 237 -4.65 16.12 12.91
CA GLU A 237 -4.16 17.35 13.55
C GLU A 237 -4.42 18.59 12.70
N CYS A 238 -4.41 18.45 11.37
CA CYS A 238 -4.76 19.52 10.44
C CYS A 238 -5.60 19.01 9.27
N LYS A 239 -6.34 19.93 8.64
CA LYS A 239 -7.08 19.64 7.40
C LYS A 239 -6.10 19.49 6.23
N PRO A 240 -6.48 18.77 5.16
CA PRO A 240 -5.67 18.63 3.95
C PRO A 240 -5.39 20.00 3.35
N PHE A 241 -4.13 20.27 3.01
CA PHE A 241 -3.70 21.56 2.48
C PHE A 241 -2.51 21.42 1.53
N HIS A 242 -2.38 22.39 0.64
CA HIS A 242 -1.22 22.52 -0.23
C HIS A 242 -0.18 23.42 0.45
N ASN A 243 1.05 22.95 0.59
CA ASN A 243 2.10 23.70 1.29
C ASN A 243 2.83 24.65 0.32
N ASP A 244 2.35 25.89 0.22
CA ASP A 244 2.91 26.94 -0.65
C ASP A 244 4.37 27.30 -0.30
N GLU A 245 4.76 27.17 0.97
CA GLU A 245 6.13 27.45 1.42
C GLU A 245 7.10 26.38 0.91
N LEU A 246 6.72 25.11 1.04
CA LEU A 246 7.50 24.00 0.47
C LEU A 246 7.54 24.06 -1.05
N GLU A 247 6.45 24.48 -1.70
CA GLU A 247 6.47 24.67 -3.16
C GLU A 247 7.51 25.70 -3.60
N LYS A 248 7.58 26.86 -2.94
CA LYS A 248 8.59 27.88 -3.24
C LYS A 248 10.01 27.36 -3.01
N ARG A 249 10.22 26.63 -1.93
CA ARG A 249 11.52 25.99 -1.65
C ARG A 249 11.90 24.98 -2.73
N ILE A 250 10.95 24.19 -3.23
CA ILE A 250 11.19 23.28 -4.35
C ILE A 250 11.62 24.08 -5.59
N ASP A 251 10.95 25.20 -5.90
CA ASP A 251 11.30 26.04 -7.06
C ASP A 251 12.67 26.72 -6.94
N GLU A 252 13.14 26.99 -5.72
CA GLU A 252 14.44 27.60 -5.45
C GLU A 252 15.58 26.58 -5.38
N GLU A 253 15.38 25.44 -4.70
CA GLU A 253 16.40 24.44 -4.40
C GLU A 253 16.57 23.40 -5.53
N VAL A 254 15.53 23.15 -6.34
CA VAL A 254 15.53 22.04 -7.33
C VAL A 254 15.75 22.54 -8.75
N TRP A 255 16.98 22.37 -9.26
CA TRP A 255 17.35 22.76 -10.62
C TRP A 255 16.58 22.01 -11.73
N SER A 256 16.30 20.72 -11.51
CA SER A 256 15.60 19.88 -12.48
C SER A 256 14.10 20.19 -12.46
N ARG A 257 13.59 20.79 -13.54
CA ARG A 257 12.13 20.99 -13.73
C ARG A 257 11.33 19.70 -13.60
N PHE A 258 11.91 18.57 -13.98
CA PHE A 258 11.24 17.27 -13.89
C PHE A 258 11.13 16.82 -12.43
N ASP A 259 12.19 16.98 -11.65
CA ASP A 259 12.23 16.56 -10.24
C ASP A 259 11.35 17.51 -9.40
N GLY A 260 11.34 18.81 -9.73
CA GLY A 260 10.43 19.78 -9.13
C GLY A 260 8.96 19.40 -9.35
N LYS A 261 8.58 18.96 -10.57
CA LYS A 261 7.23 18.44 -10.84
C LYS A 261 6.89 17.19 -10.02
N ILE A 262 7.84 16.27 -9.82
CA ILE A 262 7.66 15.09 -8.96
C ILE A 262 7.33 15.52 -7.54
N LEU A 263 8.12 16.43 -6.95
CA LEU A 263 7.92 16.90 -5.58
C LEU A 263 6.62 17.71 -5.42
N LYS A 264 6.26 18.55 -6.39
CA LYS A 264 4.97 19.24 -6.41
C LYS A 264 3.78 18.27 -6.49
N THR A 265 3.95 17.14 -7.19
CA THR A 265 2.92 16.08 -7.23
C THR A 265 2.78 15.40 -5.86
N LEU A 266 3.83 15.35 -5.03
CA LEU A 266 3.69 14.91 -3.62
C LEU A 266 2.91 15.92 -2.77
N LEU A 267 3.12 17.23 -2.97
CA LEU A 267 2.33 18.25 -2.26
C LEU A 267 0.83 18.09 -2.58
N LYS A 268 0.51 17.80 -3.85
CA LYS A 268 -0.84 17.48 -4.29
C LYS A 268 -1.44 16.25 -3.57
N LEU A 269 -0.63 15.24 -3.26
CA LEU A 269 -1.08 14.08 -2.48
C LEU A 269 -1.64 14.55 -1.13
N ASN A 270 -0.87 15.35 -0.39
CA ASN A 270 -1.27 15.87 0.91
C ASN A 270 -2.48 16.79 0.81
N ALA A 271 -2.53 17.66 -0.21
CA ALA A 271 -3.61 18.61 -0.41
C ALA A 271 -4.99 17.95 -0.59
N HIS A 272 -5.02 16.74 -1.17
CA HIS A 272 -6.26 16.03 -1.45
C HIS A 272 -6.51 14.81 -0.55
N LEU A 273 -5.61 14.51 0.40
CA LEU A 273 -5.71 13.33 1.26
C LEU A 273 -6.80 13.51 2.32
N GLN A 274 -7.91 12.81 2.19
CA GLN A 274 -9.04 12.96 3.13
C GLN A 274 -9.05 11.91 4.25
N MET A 275 -8.42 10.75 4.03
CA MET A 275 -8.32 9.66 5.01
C MET A 275 -7.26 8.65 4.56
N THR A 276 -6.60 7.97 5.51
CA THR A 276 -5.66 6.89 5.23
C THR A 276 -5.58 5.91 6.40
N ASN A 277 -5.33 4.63 6.13
CA ASN A 277 -5.07 3.62 7.17
C ASN A 277 -3.58 3.49 7.54
N PHE A 278 -2.74 4.40 7.05
CA PHE A 278 -1.28 4.36 7.24
C PHE A 278 -0.86 4.25 8.71
N PHE A 279 -1.52 4.99 9.62
CA PHE A 279 -1.22 5.01 11.06
C PHE A 279 -2.22 4.22 11.90
N LYS A 280 -2.85 3.18 11.32
CA LYS A 280 -3.78 2.30 12.06
C LYS A 280 -3.08 1.70 13.28
N ALA A 281 -3.80 1.63 14.40
CA ALA A 281 -3.28 1.04 15.65
C ALA A 281 -3.01 -0.48 15.57
N GLY A 282 -3.38 -1.14 14.48
CA GLY A 282 -3.05 -2.52 14.14
C GLY A 282 -2.36 -2.59 12.77
N THR A 283 -1.99 -3.77 12.31
CA THR A 283 -1.37 -3.92 10.99
C THR A 283 -2.39 -3.73 9.87
N ALA A 284 -2.13 -2.79 8.97
CA ALA A 284 -2.88 -2.67 7.72
C ALA A 284 -2.48 -3.79 6.75
N ALA A 285 -3.44 -4.44 6.09
CA ALA A 285 -3.17 -5.45 5.07
C ALA A 285 -2.50 -4.86 3.82
N ALA A 286 -2.95 -3.66 3.46
CA ALA A 286 -2.42 -2.79 2.43
C ALA A 286 -2.71 -1.34 2.82
N ILE A 287 -1.98 -0.40 2.23
CA ILE A 287 -2.13 1.02 2.52
C ILE A 287 -3.19 1.59 1.59
N ALA A 288 -4.29 2.08 2.16
CA ALA A 288 -5.33 2.81 1.45
C ALA A 288 -5.21 4.30 1.73
N MET A 289 -5.18 5.10 0.66
CA MET A 289 -5.25 6.56 0.71
C MET A 289 -6.49 7.01 -0.04
N ARG A 290 -7.40 7.68 0.66
CA ARG A 290 -8.66 8.20 0.12
C ARG A 290 -8.50 9.67 -0.20
N PHE A 291 -8.72 10.03 -1.46
CA PHE A 291 -8.67 11.39 -1.97
C PHE A 291 -10.06 11.93 -2.29
N ASP A 292 -10.22 13.24 -2.23
CA ASP A 292 -11.36 13.89 -2.86
C ASP A 292 -11.24 13.90 -4.39
N GLY A 293 -12.36 14.11 -5.08
CA GLY A 293 -12.41 14.10 -6.53
C GLY A 293 -11.59 15.18 -7.24
N GLN A 294 -11.24 16.27 -6.55
CA GLN A 294 -10.49 17.37 -7.17
C GLN A 294 -9.03 16.99 -7.43
N VAL A 295 -8.56 15.85 -6.91
CA VAL A 295 -7.21 15.34 -7.23
C VAL A 295 -6.97 15.09 -8.73
N VAL A 296 -8.03 15.01 -9.54
CA VAL A 296 -7.95 14.93 -11.02
C VAL A 296 -8.42 16.20 -11.74
N SER A 297 -8.66 17.32 -11.03
CA SER A 297 -9.26 18.52 -11.63
C SER A 297 -8.34 19.26 -12.60
N ASP A 298 -7.04 19.09 -12.45
CA ASP A 298 -5.98 19.62 -13.32
C ASP A 298 -5.76 18.77 -14.58
N ARG A 299 -6.43 17.61 -14.68
CA ARG A 299 -6.33 16.72 -15.83
C ARG A 299 -7.22 17.20 -16.98
N PRO A 300 -6.90 16.85 -18.24
CA PRO A 300 -7.71 17.21 -19.40
C PRO A 300 -9.13 16.69 -19.27
N LYS A 301 -10.11 17.55 -19.55
CA LYS A 301 -11.53 17.17 -19.60
C LYS A 301 -11.84 16.15 -20.71
N SER A 302 -10.94 15.92 -21.67
CA SER A 302 -11.02 14.79 -22.61
C SER A 302 -11.00 13.45 -21.88
N LEU A 303 -10.04 13.32 -20.95
CA LEU A 303 -9.74 12.09 -20.25
C LEU A 303 -10.57 11.98 -18.96
N PHE A 304 -10.79 13.10 -18.28
CA PHE A 304 -11.54 13.20 -17.03
C PHE A 304 -12.72 14.19 -17.16
N PRO A 305 -13.77 13.85 -17.96
CA PRO A 305 -14.89 14.75 -18.23
C PRO A 305 -15.75 15.09 -17.02
N VAL A 306 -15.81 14.18 -16.03
CA VAL A 306 -16.63 14.31 -14.82
C VAL A 306 -15.75 14.17 -13.58
N VAL A 307 -15.85 15.10 -12.64
CA VAL A 307 -15.13 14.99 -11.37
C VAL A 307 -15.75 13.85 -10.55
N PRO A 308 -14.97 12.82 -10.15
CA PRO A 308 -15.48 11.74 -9.33
C PRO A 308 -15.81 12.25 -7.92
N HIS A 309 -16.56 11.47 -7.14
CA HIS A 309 -16.82 11.80 -5.74
C HIS A 309 -15.61 11.51 -4.85
N ALA A 310 -14.98 10.35 -5.05
CA ALA A 310 -13.78 9.96 -4.33
C ALA A 310 -12.92 9.02 -5.18
N LEU A 311 -11.62 9.04 -4.89
CA LEU A 311 -10.65 8.06 -5.41
C LEU A 311 -9.90 7.44 -4.24
N TYR A 312 -9.66 6.15 -4.31
CA TYR A 312 -8.78 5.43 -3.41
C TYR A 312 -7.58 4.93 -4.19
N LEU A 313 -6.38 5.16 -3.65
CA LEU A 313 -5.17 4.44 -4.04
C LEU A 313 -4.90 3.37 -2.98
N ILE A 314 -4.81 2.12 -3.41
CA ILE A 314 -4.50 0.99 -2.53
C ILE A 314 -3.14 0.44 -2.94
N VAL A 315 -2.19 0.39 -2.03
CA VAL A 315 -0.83 -0.11 -2.26
C VAL A 315 -0.56 -1.28 -1.31
N GLY A 316 -0.48 -2.48 -1.87
CA GLY A 316 -0.03 -3.68 -1.16
C GLY A 316 1.43 -4.00 -1.49
N ARG A 317 1.95 -5.07 -0.86
CA ARG A 317 3.34 -5.52 -1.10
C ARG A 317 3.58 -5.89 -2.58
N ASN A 318 2.63 -6.61 -3.19
CA ASN A 318 2.78 -7.22 -4.53
C ASN A 318 1.74 -6.71 -5.55
N PHE A 319 1.01 -5.65 -5.21
CA PHE A 319 0.01 -5.08 -6.08
C PHE A 319 -0.20 -3.61 -5.73
N TYR A 320 -0.78 -2.86 -6.65
CA TYR A 320 -1.44 -1.62 -6.32
C TYR A 320 -2.67 -1.45 -7.20
N GLY A 321 -3.57 -0.58 -6.79
CA GLY A 321 -4.87 -0.48 -7.43
C GLY A 321 -5.58 0.82 -7.12
N PHE A 322 -6.66 1.06 -7.86
CA PHE A 322 -7.55 2.19 -7.64
C PHE A 322 -8.96 1.73 -7.32
N HIS A 323 -9.68 2.50 -6.51
CA HIS A 323 -11.14 2.44 -6.43
C HIS A 323 -11.70 3.82 -6.70
N ILE A 324 -12.53 3.98 -7.74
CA ILE A 324 -13.14 5.27 -8.08
C ILE A 324 -14.65 5.16 -7.98
N ARG A 325 -15.29 6.19 -7.43
CA ARG A 325 -16.76 6.30 -7.34
C ARG A 325 -17.23 7.69 -7.73
N PHE A 326 -18.41 7.77 -8.36
CA PHE A 326 -18.99 9.03 -8.84
C PHE A 326 -20.11 9.60 -7.97
N ARG A 327 -20.57 8.85 -6.95
CA ARG A 327 -21.55 9.32 -5.96
C ARG A 327 -21.15 8.87 -4.56
N ASP A 328 -21.84 9.41 -3.57
CA ASP A 328 -21.62 9.09 -2.15
C ASP A 328 -21.94 7.63 -1.81
N ILE A 329 -23.02 7.09 -2.39
CA ILE A 329 -23.31 5.66 -2.37
C ILE A 329 -23.08 5.14 -3.78
N ALA A 330 -22.20 4.15 -3.94
CA ALA A 330 -21.85 3.62 -5.24
C ALA A 330 -21.61 2.12 -5.21
N ARG A 331 -21.92 1.46 -6.33
CA ARG A 331 -21.70 0.03 -6.54
C ARG A 331 -20.85 -0.23 -7.77
N GLY A 332 -19.97 -1.23 -7.68
CA GLY A 332 -18.94 -1.43 -8.69
C GLY A 332 -18.23 -2.75 -8.62
N GLY A 333 -17.87 -3.26 -9.81
CA GLY A 333 -17.04 -4.45 -9.92
C GLY A 333 -15.58 -4.19 -9.53
N ILE A 334 -14.88 -5.17 -8.95
CA ILE A 334 -13.42 -5.13 -8.74
C ILE A 334 -12.75 -6.03 -9.76
N ARG A 335 -11.87 -5.46 -10.58
CA ARG A 335 -11.13 -6.15 -11.65
C ARG A 335 -9.71 -6.45 -11.23
N MET A 336 -9.23 -7.65 -11.52
CA MET A 336 -7.82 -8.00 -11.34
C MET A 336 -7.10 -8.07 -12.68
N ILE A 337 -6.08 -7.23 -12.82
CA ILE A 337 -5.32 -7.01 -14.05
C ILE A 337 -4.00 -7.79 -13.97
N MET A 338 -3.86 -8.76 -14.87
CA MET A 338 -2.67 -9.57 -15.06
C MET A 338 -1.93 -9.15 -16.34
N SER A 339 -0.62 -9.27 -16.33
CA SER A 339 0.26 -8.85 -17.41
C SER A 339 1.16 -9.99 -17.88
N ARG A 340 0.95 -10.46 -19.11
CA ARG A 340 1.69 -11.59 -19.70
C ARG A 340 3.21 -11.37 -19.85
N ASN A 341 3.65 -10.12 -19.93
CA ASN A 341 5.05 -9.75 -20.08
C ASN A 341 5.30 -8.31 -19.58
N ARG A 342 6.58 -7.91 -19.51
CA ARG A 342 7.00 -6.60 -18.99
C ARG A 342 6.43 -5.43 -19.80
N GLN A 343 6.31 -5.57 -21.12
CA GLN A 343 5.78 -4.52 -21.99
C GLN A 343 4.29 -4.25 -21.69
N VAL A 344 3.50 -5.32 -21.56
CA VAL A 344 2.09 -5.22 -21.16
C VAL A 344 1.96 -4.67 -19.74
N TYR A 345 2.81 -5.11 -18.81
CA TYR A 345 2.82 -4.60 -17.44
C TYR A 345 3.08 -3.10 -17.38
N ASN A 346 4.09 -2.60 -18.11
CA ASN A 346 4.40 -1.17 -18.16
C ASN A 346 3.23 -0.36 -18.74
N LYS A 347 2.56 -0.86 -19.78
CA LYS A 347 1.37 -0.23 -20.36
C LYS A 347 0.22 -0.17 -19.35
N ASN A 348 -0.07 -1.30 -18.68
CA ASN A 348 -1.12 -1.39 -17.67
C ASN A 348 -0.81 -0.44 -16.50
N CYS A 349 0.43 -0.38 -16.02
CA CYS A 349 0.85 0.59 -15.02
C CYS A 349 0.56 2.02 -15.46
N ALA A 350 0.94 2.39 -16.68
CA ALA A 350 0.89 3.76 -17.19
C ALA A 350 -0.54 4.30 -17.39
N THR A 351 -1.51 3.38 -17.57
CA THR A 351 -2.91 3.68 -17.91
C THR A 351 -3.92 3.22 -16.85
N LEU A 352 -3.44 2.71 -15.70
CA LEU A 352 -4.28 2.09 -14.68
C LEU A 352 -5.36 3.04 -14.11
N LEU A 353 -4.99 4.31 -13.90
CA LEU A 353 -5.90 5.33 -13.38
C LEU A 353 -7.00 5.64 -14.40
N GLU A 354 -6.59 5.88 -15.65
CA GLU A 354 -7.50 6.18 -16.76
C GLU A 354 -8.43 4.99 -17.04
N GLU A 355 -7.93 3.75 -17.01
CA GLU A 355 -8.73 2.55 -17.15
C GLU A 355 -9.78 2.43 -16.04
N ASN A 356 -9.36 2.57 -14.77
CA ASN A 356 -10.28 2.49 -13.64
C ASN A 356 -11.37 3.58 -13.71
N TYR A 357 -10.97 4.81 -14.03
CA TYR A 357 -11.88 5.94 -14.17
C TYR A 357 -12.92 5.70 -15.26
N ASN A 358 -12.51 5.26 -16.45
CA ASN A 358 -13.40 5.01 -17.58
C ASN A 358 -14.40 3.87 -17.28
N LEU A 359 -13.95 2.82 -16.60
CA LEU A 359 -14.82 1.73 -16.15
C LEU A 359 -15.83 2.22 -15.10
N ALA A 360 -15.41 3.02 -14.13
CA ALA A 360 -16.30 3.59 -13.11
C ALA A 360 -17.32 4.56 -13.74
N LEU A 361 -16.91 5.39 -14.71
CA LEU A 361 -17.79 6.32 -15.41
C LEU A 361 -18.83 5.57 -16.25
N THR A 362 -18.40 4.52 -16.94
CA THR A 362 -19.33 3.62 -17.67
C THR A 362 -20.34 3.00 -16.72
N GLN A 363 -19.92 2.59 -15.52
CA GLN A 363 -20.83 2.06 -14.50
C GLN A 363 -21.79 3.14 -13.98
N GLN A 364 -21.34 4.38 -13.84
CA GLN A 364 -22.17 5.52 -13.43
C GLN A 364 -23.27 5.79 -14.46
N LEU A 365 -22.95 5.72 -15.75
CA LEU A 365 -23.92 5.90 -16.83
C LEU A 365 -24.93 4.75 -16.91
N LYS A 366 -24.51 3.53 -16.57
CA LYS A 366 -25.40 2.35 -16.47
C LYS A 366 -26.35 2.44 -15.26
N ASN A 367 -25.87 2.94 -14.12
CA ASN A 367 -26.65 3.03 -12.87
C ASN A 367 -27.60 4.25 -12.83
N LYS A 368 -27.93 4.86 -13.97
CA LYS A 368 -28.77 6.08 -14.04
C LYS A 368 -30.17 5.93 -13.42
N ASP A 369 -30.69 4.70 -13.37
CA ASP A 369 -32.06 4.38 -12.96
C ASP A 369 -32.15 3.84 -11.51
N ILE A 370 -31.05 3.81 -10.75
CA ILE A 370 -31.00 3.34 -9.35
C ILE A 370 -30.40 4.42 -8.42
N PRO A 371 -30.65 4.39 -7.11
CA PRO A 371 -30.13 5.41 -6.19
C PRO A 371 -28.60 5.39 -6.09
N GLU A 372 -27.97 4.21 -6.22
CA GLU A 372 -26.51 4.05 -6.14
C GLU A 372 -25.81 4.54 -7.41
N GLY A 373 -24.73 5.30 -7.26
CA GLY A 373 -23.83 5.65 -8.36
C GLY A 373 -22.97 4.48 -8.84
N GLY A 374 -22.15 4.74 -9.84
CA GLY A 374 -21.15 3.81 -10.35
C GLY A 374 -19.83 3.93 -9.61
N SER A 375 -19.25 2.78 -9.28
CA SER A 375 -17.85 2.67 -8.87
C SER A 375 -17.13 1.57 -9.63
N LYS A 376 -15.80 1.52 -9.51
CA LYS A 376 -14.99 0.42 -10.00
C LYS A 376 -13.70 0.30 -9.20
N GLY A 377 -13.32 -0.94 -8.90
CA GLY A 377 -11.99 -1.28 -8.40
C GLY A 377 -11.11 -1.90 -9.48
N THR A 378 -9.82 -1.60 -9.49
CA THR A 378 -8.81 -2.30 -10.30
C THR A 378 -7.63 -2.66 -9.42
N ILE A 379 -7.13 -3.89 -9.55
CA ILE A 379 -5.96 -4.42 -8.84
C ILE A 379 -4.95 -4.83 -9.88
N LEU A 380 -3.81 -4.15 -9.96
CA LEU A 380 -2.71 -4.52 -10.83
C LEU A 380 -1.70 -5.36 -10.04
N LEU A 381 -1.56 -6.64 -10.39
CA LEU A 381 -0.58 -7.53 -9.79
C LEU A 381 0.81 -7.24 -10.36
N ASP A 382 1.83 -7.31 -9.49
CA ASP A 382 3.23 -7.23 -9.91
C ASP A 382 3.59 -8.35 -10.89
N LEU A 383 4.52 -8.07 -11.81
CA LEU A 383 4.90 -9.01 -12.87
C LEU A 383 5.41 -10.37 -12.35
N GLU A 384 6.04 -10.38 -11.18
CA GLU A 384 6.67 -11.57 -10.60
C GLU A 384 5.67 -12.42 -9.78
N ASP A 385 4.49 -11.86 -9.47
CA ASP A 385 3.54 -12.39 -8.49
C ASP A 385 2.10 -12.48 -9.07
N GLN A 386 1.92 -13.14 -10.21
CA GLN A 386 0.61 -13.20 -10.92
C GLN A 386 -0.14 -14.54 -10.83
N HIS A 387 0.16 -15.39 -9.84
CA HIS A 387 -0.59 -16.63 -9.68
C HIS A 387 -1.95 -16.38 -9.03
N LEU A 388 -3.02 -16.47 -9.83
CA LEU A 388 -4.37 -16.02 -9.46
C LEU A 388 -4.88 -16.63 -8.13
N GLN A 389 -4.70 -17.94 -7.94
CA GLN A 389 -5.23 -18.64 -6.75
C GLN A 389 -4.43 -18.40 -5.46
N THR A 390 -3.22 -17.82 -5.56
CA THR A 390 -2.37 -17.54 -4.38
C THR A 390 -2.14 -16.03 -4.24
N SER A 391 -1.23 -15.44 -5.01
CA SER A 391 -0.91 -14.02 -4.95
C SER A 391 -2.08 -13.13 -5.38
N GLY A 392 -2.89 -13.60 -6.34
CA GLY A 392 -4.12 -12.90 -6.74
C GLY A 392 -5.15 -12.87 -5.60
N ARG A 393 -5.48 -14.04 -5.02
CA ARG A 393 -6.38 -14.15 -3.87
C ARG A 393 -5.91 -13.30 -2.68
N ASP A 394 -4.63 -13.36 -2.34
CA ASP A 394 -4.03 -12.54 -1.29
C ASP A 394 -4.14 -11.04 -1.59
N ALA A 395 -3.84 -10.61 -2.82
CA ALA A 395 -3.99 -9.22 -3.23
C ALA A 395 -5.44 -8.74 -3.16
N PHE A 396 -6.41 -9.57 -3.56
CA PHE A 396 -7.83 -9.25 -3.46
C PHE A 396 -8.26 -9.05 -2.00
N ASN A 397 -7.92 -9.98 -1.11
CA ASN A 397 -8.26 -9.89 0.30
C ASN A 397 -7.65 -8.64 0.94
N LYS A 398 -6.37 -8.36 0.69
CA LYS A 398 -5.68 -7.16 1.20
C LYS A 398 -6.27 -5.87 0.66
N TYR A 399 -6.72 -5.87 -0.60
CA TYR A 399 -7.38 -4.72 -1.20
C TYR A 399 -8.73 -4.43 -0.54
N ILE A 400 -9.53 -5.47 -0.27
CA ILE A 400 -10.81 -5.33 0.45
C ILE A 400 -10.59 -4.89 1.88
N ASP A 401 -9.66 -5.52 2.62
CA ASP A 401 -9.35 -5.17 4.02
C ASP A 401 -8.95 -3.69 4.16
N ALA A 402 -8.11 -3.20 3.25
CA ALA A 402 -7.70 -1.79 3.25
C ALA A 402 -8.85 -0.82 2.92
N LEU A 403 -9.83 -1.24 2.11
CA LEU A 403 -11.04 -0.44 1.87
C LEU A 403 -11.99 -0.48 3.07
N LEU A 404 -12.14 -1.65 3.72
CA LEU A 404 -12.93 -1.81 4.93
C LEU A 404 -12.39 -0.94 6.07
N ASP A 405 -11.07 -0.83 6.20
CA ASP A 405 -10.43 0.10 7.13
C ASP A 405 -10.94 1.53 6.96
N CYS A 406 -11.01 2.01 5.72
CA CYS A 406 -11.54 3.34 5.40
C CYS A 406 -13.06 3.46 5.61
N MET A 407 -13.83 2.40 5.33
CA MET A 407 -15.29 2.40 5.53
C MET A 407 -15.66 2.42 7.01
N MET A 408 -14.91 1.69 7.83
CA MET A 408 -15.10 1.53 9.29
C MET A 408 -14.07 2.34 10.07
N TRP A 409 -13.85 3.60 9.66
CA TRP A 409 -12.77 4.43 10.19
C TRP A 409 -12.90 4.71 11.69
N LYS A 410 -14.12 4.72 12.25
CA LYS A 410 -14.35 4.92 13.68
C LYS A 410 -13.92 3.69 14.49
N GLU A 411 -14.28 2.51 14.01
CA GLU A 411 -13.97 1.23 14.65
C GLU A 411 -12.48 0.91 14.55
N THR A 412 -11.86 1.30 13.46
CA THR A 412 -10.41 1.13 13.23
C THR A 412 -9.56 2.26 13.83
N GLY A 413 -10.19 3.32 14.35
CA GLY A 413 -9.52 4.43 15.00
C GLY A 413 -8.76 5.37 14.05
N LEU A 414 -9.14 5.40 12.77
CA LEU A 414 -8.53 6.28 11.77
C LEU A 414 -9.06 7.72 11.91
N ALA A 415 -8.21 8.70 11.64
CA ALA A 415 -8.68 10.07 11.45
C ALA A 415 -9.31 10.23 10.06
N SER A 416 -10.44 10.93 10.01
CA SER A 416 -11.19 11.17 8.78
C SER A 416 -11.58 12.64 8.68
N HIS A 417 -11.31 13.24 7.52
CA HIS A 417 -11.75 14.60 7.18
C HIS A 417 -13.14 14.62 6.52
N LEU A 418 -13.81 13.47 6.50
CA LEU A 418 -15.09 13.30 5.82
C LEU A 418 -16.27 13.70 6.72
N PRO A 419 -17.34 14.29 6.13
CA PRO A 419 -18.54 14.64 6.89
C PRO A 419 -19.40 13.41 7.24
N ARG A 420 -19.22 12.28 6.54
CA ARG A 420 -20.05 11.07 6.64
C ARG A 420 -19.20 9.82 6.45
N GLU A 421 -19.73 8.69 6.91
CA GLU A 421 -19.16 7.37 6.66
C GLU A 421 -19.25 6.98 5.19
N GLU A 422 -18.31 6.15 4.76
CA GLU A 422 -18.18 5.71 3.38
C GLU A 422 -18.90 4.36 3.21
N ILE A 423 -19.82 4.29 2.24
CA ILE A 423 -20.54 3.06 1.90
C ILE A 423 -20.19 2.67 0.47
N LEU A 424 -19.51 1.53 0.31
CA LEU A 424 -19.12 0.94 -0.97
C LEU A 424 -19.73 -0.44 -1.11
N PHE A 425 -20.32 -0.70 -2.28
CA PHE A 425 -20.82 -2.03 -2.64
C PHE A 425 -19.94 -2.66 -3.72
N PHE A 426 -19.36 -3.82 -3.41
CA PHE A 426 -18.45 -4.52 -4.31
C PHE A 426 -19.17 -5.61 -5.10
N GLY A 427 -18.79 -5.78 -6.36
CA GLY A 427 -19.24 -6.87 -7.22
C GLY A 427 -18.06 -7.53 -7.96
N PRO A 428 -18.22 -8.76 -8.46
CA PRO A 428 -17.17 -9.41 -9.22
C PRO A 428 -16.96 -8.75 -10.59
N ASP A 429 -15.76 -8.91 -11.14
CA ASP A 429 -15.40 -8.61 -12.52
C ASP A 429 -14.33 -9.62 -12.99
N GLU A 430 -13.68 -9.36 -14.13
CA GLU A 430 -12.58 -10.14 -14.66
C GLU A 430 -11.57 -10.54 -13.56
N ASN A 431 -11.35 -11.85 -13.45
CA ASN A 431 -10.42 -12.50 -12.54
C ASN A 431 -10.73 -12.36 -11.03
N THR A 432 -11.93 -11.94 -10.63
CA THR A 432 -12.32 -11.84 -9.19
C THR A 432 -13.58 -12.60 -8.82
N ALA A 433 -14.30 -13.19 -9.79
CA ALA A 433 -15.54 -13.93 -9.54
C ALA A 433 -15.42 -15.01 -8.45
N GLY A 434 -14.31 -15.76 -8.43
CA GLY A 434 -14.07 -16.81 -7.44
C GLY A 434 -13.63 -16.32 -6.05
N PHE A 435 -13.48 -15.02 -5.84
CA PHE A 435 -13.07 -14.45 -4.55
C PHE A 435 -14.21 -13.76 -3.80
N MET A 436 -15.34 -13.52 -4.46
CA MET A 436 -16.45 -12.75 -3.87
C MET A 436 -17.22 -13.50 -2.78
N ASP A 437 -17.28 -14.83 -2.83
CA ASP A 437 -17.88 -15.64 -1.75
C ASP A 437 -17.17 -15.47 -0.40
N MET A 438 -15.94 -14.93 -0.40
CA MET A 438 -15.17 -14.61 0.81
C MET A 438 -15.24 -13.14 1.22
N GLY A 439 -15.73 -12.26 0.34
CA GLY A 439 -15.86 -10.82 0.60
C GLY A 439 -17.27 -10.39 1.03
N ALA A 440 -18.19 -11.35 1.16
CA ALA A 440 -19.59 -11.16 1.54
C ALA A 440 -19.85 -11.46 3.02
#